data_AF-A0A352J4U9-F1
#
_entry.id   AF-A0A352J4U9-F1
#
_cell.length_a   1.000
_cell.length_b   1.000
_cell.length_c   1.000
_cell.angle_alpha   90.00
_cell.angle_beta   90.00
_cell.angle_gamma   90.00
#
_symmetry.space_group_name_H-M   'P 1'
#
loop_
_entity.id
_entity.type
_entity.pdbx_description
1 polymer ?
#
loop_
_entity_poly.entity_id
_entity_poly.type
_entity_poly.pdbx_seq_one_letter_code
_entity_poly.pdbx_strand_id
1 'polypeptide(L)'
;MRKLTVIVAVFALVLSAWAAEPQVKKTVKPIALNTTSFTEKVFDYNNEKEWKYKGDKPAIIDFWAAWCGPCRQIAPVLEELAAEYGEEIYVYKVNVDEETELAR
;
A
#
# COMPACT_ATOMS: atom_id res chain seq x y z
N MET A 1 -49.67 -18.87 -12.02
CA MET A 1 -48.65 -19.42 -11.09
C MET A 1 -47.30 -19.67 -11.77
N ARG A 2 -47.22 -20.41 -12.90
CA ARG A 2 -45.93 -20.68 -13.61
C ARG A 2 -45.17 -19.44 -14.13
N LYS A 3 -45.88 -18.38 -14.53
CA LYS A 3 -45.26 -17.13 -15.02
C LYS A 3 -44.62 -16.29 -13.90
N LEU A 4 -45.14 -16.37 -12.67
CA LEU A 4 -44.63 -15.61 -11.52
C LEU A 4 -43.32 -16.23 -11.00
N THR A 5 -43.24 -17.56 -11.00
CA THR A 5 -42.04 -18.31 -10.57
C THR A 5 -40.83 -18.07 -11.48
N VAL A 6 -41.04 -17.95 -12.79
CA VAL A 6 -39.97 -17.66 -13.77
C VAL A 6 -39.44 -16.23 -13.59
N ILE A 7 -40.31 -15.26 -13.35
CA ILE A 7 -39.91 -13.85 -13.15
C ILE A 7 -39.09 -13.71 -11.86
N VAL A 8 -39.50 -14.35 -10.76
CA VAL A 8 -38.76 -14.33 -9.49
C VAL A 8 -37.38 -14.98 -9.63
N ALA A 9 -37.27 -16.09 -10.36
CA ALA A 9 -35.98 -16.77 -10.58
C ALA A 9 -35.02 -15.96 -11.45
N VAL A 10 -35.52 -15.29 -12.50
CA VAL A 10 -34.72 -14.40 -13.34
C VAL A 10 -34.26 -13.16 -12.55
N PHE A 11 -35.14 -12.58 -11.72
CA PHE A 11 -34.78 -11.45 -10.87
C PHE A 11 -33.70 -11.82 -9.84
N ALA A 12 -33.81 -13.01 -9.23
CA ALA A 12 -32.81 -13.52 -8.29
C ALA A 12 -31.45 -13.78 -8.96
N LEU A 13 -31.43 -14.32 -10.19
CA LEU A 13 -30.19 -14.56 -10.94
C LEU A 13 -29.52 -13.25 -11.40
N VAL A 14 -30.30 -12.24 -11.77
CA VAL A 14 -29.77 -10.92 -12.15
C VAL A 14 -29.23 -10.18 -10.91
N LEU A 15 -29.88 -10.32 -9.75
CA LEU A 15 -29.39 -9.79 -8.47
C LEU A 15 -28.05 -10.42 -8.04
N SER A 16 -27.86 -11.73 -8.24
CA SER A 16 -26.59 -12.39 -7.91
C SER A 16 -25.44 -12.00 -8.83
N ALA A 17 -25.73 -11.59 -10.08
CA ALA A 17 -24.71 -11.11 -11.01
C ALA A 17 -24.28 -9.66 -10.74
N TRP A 18 -25.16 -8.84 -10.14
CA TRP A 18 -24.86 -7.44 -9.79
C TRP A 18 -24.13 -7.29 -8.45
N ALA A 19 -24.12 -8.32 -7.61
CA ALA A 19 -23.37 -8.35 -6.34
C ALA A 19 -21.85 -8.59 -6.52
N ALA A 20 -21.40 -8.92 -7.72
CA ALA A 20 -19.99 -8.93 -8.07
C ALA A 20 -19.54 -7.50 -8.46
N GLU A 21 -19.60 -6.59 -7.49
CA GLU A 21 -19.04 -5.25 -7.67
C GLU A 21 -17.51 -5.37 -7.85
N PRO A 22 -16.92 -4.74 -8.88
CA PRO A 22 -15.47 -4.62 -8.94
C PRO A 22 -15.06 -3.77 -7.73
N GLN A 23 -14.31 -4.37 -6.81
CA GLN A 23 -13.76 -3.67 -5.65
C GLN A 23 -12.94 -2.49 -6.18
N VAL A 24 -13.50 -1.27 -6.06
CA VAL A 24 -12.80 -0.03 -6.39
C VAL A 24 -11.65 0.07 -5.42
N LYS A 25 -10.46 -0.41 -5.84
CA LYS A 25 -9.21 -0.34 -5.06
C LYS A 25 -9.07 1.09 -4.55
N LYS A 26 -9.17 1.27 -3.23
CA LYS A 26 -8.80 2.53 -2.59
C LYS A 26 -7.40 2.88 -3.10
N THR A 27 -7.21 4.10 -3.60
CA THR A 27 -5.90 4.60 -4.01
C THR A 27 -5.01 4.78 -2.79
N VAL A 28 -4.42 3.68 -2.32
CA VAL A 28 -3.41 3.67 -1.27
C VAL A 28 -2.09 4.09 -1.92
N LYS A 29 -1.51 5.19 -1.44
CA LYS A 29 -0.23 5.72 -1.93
C LYS A 29 0.90 5.38 -0.94
N PRO A 30 2.16 5.34 -1.41
CA PRO A 30 3.33 5.21 -0.54
C PRO A 30 3.37 6.30 0.53
N ILE A 31 3.66 5.90 1.76
CA ILE A 31 3.67 6.75 2.94
C ILE A 31 5.05 7.39 3.08
N ALA A 32 5.12 8.72 3.05
CA ALA A 32 6.38 9.43 3.28
C ALA A 32 6.81 9.30 4.76
N LEU A 33 8.09 8.96 4.97
CA LEU A 33 8.72 8.92 6.28
C LEU A 33 9.84 9.95 6.38
N ASN A 34 9.91 10.59 7.54
CA ASN A 34 11.07 11.29 8.07
C ASN A 34 11.73 10.48 9.19
N THR A 35 12.86 10.93 9.71
CA THR A 35 13.60 10.27 10.81
C THR A 35 12.71 9.92 11.99
N THR A 36 11.90 10.86 12.49
CA THR A 36 11.02 10.61 13.64
C THR A 36 10.03 9.47 13.37
N SER A 37 9.31 9.55 12.25
CA SER A 37 8.32 8.54 11.88
C SER A 37 8.94 7.17 11.54
N PHE A 38 10.17 7.15 11.01
CA PHE A 38 10.92 5.92 10.78
C PHE A 38 11.29 5.25 12.11
N THR A 39 11.79 6.02 13.07
CA THR A 39 12.13 5.54 14.42
C THR A 39 10.93 4.96 15.17
N GLU A 40 9.76 5.57 15.00
CA GLU A 40 8.51 5.12 15.62
C GLU A 40 7.92 3.86 14.97
N LYS A 41 7.90 3.80 13.62
CA LYS A 41 7.13 2.79 12.88
C LYS A 41 7.97 1.66 12.29
N VAL A 42 9.26 1.90 12.05
CA VAL A 42 10.14 0.97 11.34
C VAL A 42 11.22 0.45 12.27
N PHE A 43 12.17 1.29 12.69
CA PHE A 43 13.31 0.88 13.50
C PHE A 43 14.00 2.05 14.19
N ASP A 44 14.32 1.92 15.48
CA ASP A 44 15.02 2.93 16.26
C ASP A 44 16.52 2.66 16.35
N TYR A 45 17.24 3.14 15.35
CA TYR A 45 18.69 3.02 15.27
C TYR A 45 19.46 3.83 16.34
N ASN A 46 18.80 4.75 17.06
CA ASN A 46 19.45 5.53 18.11
C ASN A 46 19.56 4.75 19.42
N ASN A 47 18.57 3.92 19.72
CA ASN A 47 18.48 3.17 20.97
C ASN A 47 18.75 1.68 20.80
N GLU A 48 18.61 1.14 19.58
CA GLU A 48 18.72 -0.28 19.30
C GLU A 48 19.90 -0.55 18.35
N LYS A 49 20.75 -1.51 18.73
CA LYS A 49 21.94 -1.90 17.94
C LYS A 49 21.66 -2.97 16.90
N GLU A 50 20.64 -3.79 17.13
CA GLU A 50 20.23 -4.87 16.26
C GLU A 50 18.93 -4.49 15.56
N TRP A 51 18.80 -4.84 14.28
CA TRP A 51 17.58 -4.55 13.53
C TRP A 51 16.38 -5.27 14.14
N LYS A 52 15.43 -4.48 14.64
CA LYS A 52 14.15 -4.96 15.15
C LYS A 52 13.03 -4.14 14.54
N TYR A 53 12.42 -4.71 13.51
CA TYR A 53 11.30 -4.08 12.83
C TYR A 53 10.10 -3.90 13.79
N LYS A 54 9.57 -2.68 13.86
CA LYS A 54 8.47 -2.29 14.76
C LYS A 54 7.08 -2.43 14.14
N GLY A 55 6.99 -2.54 12.81
CA GLY A 55 5.70 -2.64 12.13
C GLY A 55 5.05 -4.02 12.29
N ASP A 56 3.72 -4.03 12.13
CA ASP A 56 2.86 -5.21 12.25
C ASP A 56 2.66 -5.96 10.93
N LYS A 57 3.16 -5.40 9.82
CA LYS A 57 3.01 -5.93 8.45
C LYS A 57 4.32 -5.81 7.69
N PRO A 58 4.58 -6.67 6.67
CA PRO A 58 5.73 -6.51 5.80
C PRO A 58 5.78 -5.11 5.20
N ALA A 59 6.98 -4.53 5.10
CA ALA A 59 7.18 -3.20 4.55
C ALA A 59 8.23 -3.18 3.44
N ILE A 60 7.96 -2.38 2.41
CA ILE A 60 8.93 -1.92 1.42
C ILE A 60 9.27 -0.48 1.77
N ILE A 61 10.55 -0.13 1.82
CA ILE A 61 11.00 1.22 2.10
C ILE A 61 11.86 1.69 0.92
N ASP A 62 11.35 2.67 0.19
CA ASP A 62 12.01 3.28 -0.96
C ASP A 62 12.83 4.51 -0.54
N PHE A 63 14.15 4.37 -0.54
CA PHE A 63 15.07 5.49 -0.36
C PHE A 63 15.31 6.14 -1.72
N TRP A 64 14.72 7.32 -1.93
CA TRP A 64 14.64 7.96 -3.23
C TRP A 64 15.21 9.38 -3.20
N ALA A 65 15.47 9.92 -4.39
CA ALA A 65 15.83 11.32 -4.61
C ALA A 65 15.21 11.85 -5.90
N ALA A 66 14.94 13.15 -5.98
CA ALA A 66 14.35 13.76 -7.20
C ALA A 66 15.27 13.65 -8.42
N TRP A 67 16.58 13.71 -8.19
CA TRP A 67 17.61 13.58 -9.22
C TRP A 67 17.88 12.12 -9.64
N CYS A 68 17.41 11.15 -8.87
CA CYS A 68 17.62 9.72 -9.15
C CYS A 68 16.70 9.24 -10.28
N GLY A 69 17.26 9.05 -11.48
CA GLY A 69 16.55 8.55 -12.66
C GLY A 69 15.82 7.22 -12.43
N PRO A 70 16.52 6.14 -11.98
CA PRO A 70 15.91 4.85 -11.69
C PRO A 70 14.80 4.93 -10.62
N CYS A 71 14.97 5.73 -9.58
CA CYS A 71 13.97 5.90 -8.52
C CYS A 71 12.65 6.45 -9.07
N ARG A 72 12.70 7.41 -10.00
CA ARG A 72 11.49 7.92 -10.66
C ARG A 72 10.78 6.87 -11.53
N GLN A 73 11.52 5.91 -12.08
CA GLN A 73 10.93 4.84 -12.89
C GLN A 73 10.24 3.78 -12.00
N ILE A 74 10.76 3.51 -10.80
CA ILE A 74 10.17 2.51 -9.89
C ILE A 74 9.02 3.08 -9.04
N ALA A 75 9.00 4.39 -8.78
CA ALA A 75 7.95 5.06 -8.03
C ALA A 75 6.50 4.67 -8.45
N PRO A 76 6.11 4.68 -9.75
CA PRO A 76 4.77 4.27 -10.14
C PRO A 76 4.48 2.78 -9.85
N VAL A 77 5.48 1.91 -9.94
CA VAL A 77 5.32 0.48 -9.61
C VAL A 77 5.07 0.32 -8.11
N LEU A 78 5.74 1.09 -7.26
CA LEU A 78 5.50 1.08 -5.82
C LEU A 78 4.11 1.65 -5.46
N GLU A 79 3.62 2.65 -6.20
CA GLU A 79 2.25 3.14 -6.07
C GLU A 79 1.21 2.06 -6.45
N GLU A 80 1.46 1.32 -7.53
CA GLU A 80 0.61 0.21 -7.96
C GLU A 80 0.59 -0.92 -6.92
N LEU A 81 1.75 -1.30 -6.37
CA LEU A 81 1.86 -2.30 -5.31
C LEU A 81 1.13 -1.87 -4.03
N ALA A 82 1.28 -0.60 -3.63
CA ALA A 82 0.55 -0.07 -2.47
C ALA A 82 -0.97 -0.16 -2.67
N ALA A 83 -1.46 0.18 -3.87
CA ALA A 83 -2.88 0.07 -4.21
C ALA A 83 -3.35 -1.39 -4.36
N GLU A 84 -2.48 -2.30 -4.80
CA GLU A 84 -2.81 -3.71 -4.99
C GLU A 84 -2.93 -4.48 -3.70
N TYR A 85 -1.93 -4.36 -2.83
CA TYR A 85 -1.88 -5.07 -1.57
C TYR A 85 -2.60 -4.31 -0.45
N GLY A 86 -2.93 -3.04 -0.64
CA GLY A 86 -3.77 -2.26 0.26
C GLY A 86 -3.31 -2.31 1.71
N GLU A 87 -4.10 -2.95 2.58
CA GLU A 87 -3.80 -3.07 4.01
C GLU A 87 -2.91 -4.27 4.35
N GLU A 88 -2.43 -5.06 3.39
CA GLU A 88 -1.60 -6.25 3.64
C GLU A 88 -0.11 -5.91 3.82
N ILE A 89 0.35 -4.80 3.23
CA ILE A 89 1.75 -4.35 3.32
C ILE A 89 1.81 -2.85 3.60
N TYR A 90 2.97 -2.39 4.05
CA TYR A 90 3.32 -0.98 3.99
C TYR A 90 4.27 -0.69 2.83
N VAL A 91 4.00 0.37 2.09
CA VAL A 91 4.96 0.95 1.15
C VAL A 91 5.33 2.32 1.68
N TYR A 92 6.58 2.46 2.13
CA TYR A 92 7.15 3.70 2.64
C TYR A 92 8.11 4.31 1.64
N LYS A 93 8.31 5.63 1.74
CA LYS A 93 9.35 6.34 1.00
C LYS A 93 10.10 7.33 1.88
N VAL A 94 11.41 7.39 1.72
CA VAL A 94 12.33 8.29 2.44
C VAL A 94 13.11 9.11 1.42
N ASN A 95 13.02 10.44 1.51
CA ASN A 95 13.81 11.32 0.66
C ASN A 95 15.24 11.42 1.23
N VAL A 96 16.24 10.94 0.50
CA VAL A 96 17.64 10.92 0.96
C VAL A 96 18.27 12.33 1.04
N ASP A 97 17.73 13.28 0.27
CA ASP A 97 18.17 14.68 0.34
C ASP A 97 17.70 15.36 1.63
N GLU A 98 16.55 14.94 2.17
CA GLU A 98 15.96 15.47 3.41
C GLU A 98 16.44 14.70 4.65
N GLU A 99 16.61 13.38 4.52
CA GLU A 99 16.89 12.46 5.64
C GLU A 99 18.28 11.81 5.48
N THR A 100 19.32 12.61 5.28
CA THR A 100 20.68 12.14 4.94
C THR A 100 21.27 11.19 5.98
N GLU A 101 21.09 11.47 7.28
CA GLU A 101 21.62 10.61 8.35
C GLU A 101 20.92 9.25 8.40
N LEU A 102 19.60 9.22 8.13
CA LEU A 102 18.83 7.98 8.08
C LEU A 102 19.20 7.12 6.86
N ALA A 103 19.61 7.74 5.76
CA ALA A 103 19.92 7.06 4.50
C ALA A 103 21.38 6.58 4.38
N ARG A 104 22.20 6.71 5.42
CA ARG A 104 23.65 6.42 5.42
C ARG A 104 23.99 5.09 6.08
#